data_AF-A0AAW1Q3Y7-F1
#
_entry.id   AF-A0AAW1Q3Y7-F1
#
_cell.length_a   1.000
_cell.length_b   1.000
_cell.length_c   1.000
_cell.angle_alpha   90.00
_cell.angle_beta   90.00
_cell.angle_gamma   90.00
#
_symmetry.space_group_name_H-M   'P 1'
#
loop_
_entity.id
_entity.type
_entity.pdbx_description
1 polymer ?
#
loop_
_entity_poly.entity_id
_entity_poly.type
_entity_poly.pdbx_seq_one_letter_code
_entity_poly.pdbx_strand_id
1 'polypeptide(L)'
;MTRSAPGNSLEPRFGPLFNGSSFRHHDEAVIGDMDVSGALVNASFRSTPWAAEEAETASGRTAANILFVSESNVCRSVLAQAIMQQLLDEAGLAHCVHCESKGTRDYNLGDGPEPAVVRVAQEQGIRLPDGFAARQMDHEADIVQFDLVLVMDKYTAADVLREVSVYDTINKGGNYSLKVRRLGEFHPGLQGSTDPDGQDINDPLYGNVGGEEEQIAVTRAVLDIRAACEGCLRFLQQVQRNAGSEDSFRISLKEAVNGMKTLEWLVPPMLQQR
;
A
#
# COMPACT_ATOMS: atom_id res chain seq x y z
N MET A 1 84.18 6.90 -3.47
CA MET A 1 84.60 8.22 -2.97
C MET A 1 83.38 8.90 -2.36
N THR A 2 83.38 9.11 -1.03
CA THR A 2 82.71 10.17 -0.22
C THR A 2 81.23 10.50 -0.50
N ARG A 3 80.28 10.59 0.44
CA ARG A 3 80.34 11.04 1.86
C ARG A 3 79.02 10.75 2.60
N SER A 4 79.13 10.81 3.92
CA SER A 4 78.19 10.49 5.01
C SER A 4 77.06 11.52 5.27
N ALA A 5 76.07 11.11 6.10
CA ALA A 5 74.79 11.74 6.48
C ALA A 5 74.87 13.13 7.19
N PRO A 6 73.72 13.80 7.46
CA PRO A 6 72.97 13.53 8.71
C PRO A 6 71.42 13.53 8.57
N GLY A 7 70.73 12.98 9.58
CA GLY A 7 69.27 12.99 9.69
C GLY A 7 68.70 14.14 10.50
N ASN A 8 67.37 14.33 10.45
CA ASN A 8 66.52 14.55 11.63
C ASN A 8 65.03 14.58 11.25
N SER A 9 64.22 14.03 12.16
CA SER A 9 62.77 14.08 12.23
C SER A 9 62.25 15.48 12.56
N LEU A 10 61.07 15.85 12.04
CA LEU A 10 60.32 17.04 12.44
C LEU A 10 58.82 16.71 12.53
N GLU A 11 58.34 16.49 13.76
CA GLU A 11 56.96 16.76 14.16
C GLU A 11 56.81 18.24 14.56
N PRO A 12 55.60 18.80 14.41
CA PRO A 12 55.12 19.85 15.32
C PRO A 12 53.69 19.52 15.82
N ARG A 13 53.20 19.86 17.01
CA ARG A 13 53.66 20.68 18.15
C ARG A 13 52.69 20.39 19.30
N PHE A 14 53.18 20.06 20.49
CA PHE A 14 52.48 20.24 21.76
C PHE A 14 53.14 21.38 22.54
N GLY A 15 52.34 22.28 23.11
CA GLY A 15 52.83 23.33 24.02
C GLY A 15 51.69 23.85 24.90
N PRO A 16 51.99 24.28 26.14
CA PRO A 16 51.13 24.05 27.31
C PRO A 16 50.54 25.34 27.89
N LEU A 17 49.40 25.26 28.58
CA LEU A 17 49.03 26.23 29.61
C LEU A 17 48.25 25.54 30.74
N PHE A 18 48.95 25.25 31.83
CA PHE A 18 48.36 25.20 33.17
C PHE A 18 48.79 26.49 33.88
N ASN A 19 47.84 27.24 34.45
CA ASN A 19 48.05 27.76 35.80
C ASN A 19 46.71 27.95 36.53
N GLY A 20 46.68 27.49 37.77
CA GLY A 20 45.46 27.23 38.53
C GLY A 20 44.70 28.48 38.98
N SER A 21 43.40 28.27 39.18
CA SER A 21 42.63 28.99 40.19
C SER A 21 41.57 28.06 40.78
N SER A 22 41.70 27.84 42.09
CA SER A 22 40.67 27.48 43.08
C SER A 22 39.55 26.50 42.69
N PHE A 23 39.57 25.33 43.34
CA PHE A 23 38.39 24.51 43.60
C PHE A 23 37.26 25.37 44.20
N ARG A 24 36.15 25.51 43.50
CA ARG A 24 34.84 25.82 44.10
C ARG A 24 33.94 24.60 43.94
N HIS A 25 33.50 24.04 45.05
CA HIS A 25 32.37 23.12 45.08
C HIS A 25 31.10 23.90 44.76
N HIS A 26 30.53 23.65 43.59
CA HIS A 26 29.15 23.93 43.16
C HIS A 26 28.97 23.13 41.86
N ASP A 27 27.92 22.36 41.60
CA ASP A 27 26.75 21.92 42.34
C ASP A 27 26.44 20.53 41.77
N GLU A 28 25.67 19.72 42.50
CA GLU A 28 25.05 18.53 41.94
C GLU A 28 24.37 18.89 40.62
N ALA A 29 24.88 18.37 39.50
CA ALA A 29 24.17 18.46 38.24
C ALA A 29 22.91 17.61 38.38
N VAL A 30 21.83 18.28 38.78
CA VAL A 30 20.47 17.77 38.74
C VAL A 30 20.24 17.26 37.33
N ILE A 31 20.23 15.93 37.18
CA ILE A 31 19.63 15.29 36.02
C ILE A 31 18.16 15.69 36.12
N GLY A 32 17.79 16.77 35.43
CA GLY A 32 16.40 17.23 35.38
C GLY A 32 15.52 16.08 34.93
N ASP A 33 14.37 15.92 35.58
CA ASP A 33 13.34 14.96 35.20
C ASP A 33 13.17 15.01 33.68
N MET A 34 13.63 13.97 32.98
CA MET A 34 13.27 13.79 31.59
C MET A 34 11.79 13.45 31.59
N ASP A 35 10.98 14.38 31.10
CA ASP A 35 9.56 14.17 30.88
C ASP A 35 9.36 13.09 29.81
N VAL A 36 9.27 11.85 30.27
CA VAL A 36 8.98 10.67 29.45
C VAL A 36 7.47 10.47 29.26
N SER A 37 6.62 11.41 29.71
CA SER A 37 5.17 11.32 29.49
C SER A 37 4.81 11.39 28.00
N GLY A 38 5.66 12.01 27.18
CA GLY A 38 5.57 11.97 25.71
C GLY A 38 6.12 10.69 25.06
N ALA A 39 6.79 9.81 25.83
CA ALA A 39 7.32 8.53 25.37
C ALA A 39 6.35 7.37 25.67
N LEU A 40 5.04 7.65 25.71
CA LEU A 40 4.01 6.64 25.67
C LEU A 40 4.10 5.90 24.32
N VAL A 41 4.84 4.80 24.31
CA VAL A 41 4.69 3.76 23.30
C VAL A 41 3.30 3.18 23.55
N ASN A 42 2.31 3.70 22.84
CA ASN A 42 0.98 3.11 22.87
C ASN A 42 1.14 1.68 22.32
N ALA A 43 0.93 0.67 23.17
CA ALA A 43 0.83 -0.69 22.68
C ALA A 43 -0.33 -0.70 21.70
N SER A 44 -0.04 -0.81 20.39
CA SER A 44 -1.04 -1.10 19.39
C SER A 44 -1.50 -2.54 19.66
N PHE A 45 -2.47 -2.69 20.56
CA PHE A 45 -3.24 -3.92 20.64
C PHE A 45 -4.07 -3.95 19.37
N ARG A 46 -3.66 -4.79 18.42
CA ARG A 46 -4.48 -5.09 17.25
C ARG A 46 -5.80 -5.66 17.75
N SER A 47 -6.88 -4.92 17.58
CA SER A 47 -8.23 -5.38 17.84
C SER A 47 -8.60 -6.48 16.85
N THR A 48 -9.40 -7.45 17.33
CA THR A 48 -9.90 -8.53 16.51
C THR A 48 -11.05 -8.02 15.64
N PRO A 49 -11.16 -8.45 14.37
CA PRO A 49 -12.16 -7.93 13.45
C PRO A 49 -13.59 -8.45 13.70
N TRP A 50 -13.85 -9.07 14.87
CA TRP A 50 -15.11 -9.76 15.15
C TRP A 50 -16.32 -8.82 15.11
N ALA A 51 -16.18 -7.59 15.61
CA ALA A 51 -17.25 -6.61 15.54
C ALA A 51 -17.61 -6.26 14.08
N ALA A 52 -16.59 -6.12 13.22
CA ALA A 52 -16.80 -5.92 11.79
C ALA A 52 -17.42 -7.16 11.12
N GLU A 53 -17.04 -8.38 11.52
CA GLU A 53 -17.64 -9.63 11.00
C GLU A 53 -19.11 -9.77 11.36
N GLU A 54 -19.48 -9.47 12.60
CA GLU A 54 -20.87 -9.48 13.05
C GLU A 54 -21.70 -8.45 12.26
N ALA A 55 -21.16 -7.24 12.08
CA ALA A 55 -21.81 -6.19 11.31
C ALA A 55 -21.98 -6.57 9.82
N GLU A 56 -20.94 -7.13 9.21
CA GLU A 56 -20.98 -7.57 7.81
C GLU A 56 -21.95 -8.73 7.61
N THR A 57 -21.99 -9.70 8.53
CA THR A 57 -22.94 -10.82 8.50
C THR A 57 -24.38 -10.31 8.64
N ALA A 58 -24.61 -9.37 9.56
CA ALA A 58 -25.92 -8.75 9.77
C ALA A 58 -26.40 -7.92 8.58
N SER A 59 -25.48 -7.38 7.77
CA SER A 59 -25.83 -6.57 6.59
C SER A 59 -26.58 -7.35 5.51
N GLY A 60 -26.41 -8.67 5.44
CA GLY A 60 -27.03 -9.52 4.42
C GLY A 60 -26.66 -9.14 2.98
N ARG A 61 -25.56 -8.40 2.76
CA ARG A 61 -25.19 -7.82 1.47
C ARG A 61 -24.88 -8.90 0.41
N THR A 62 -25.50 -8.76 -0.76
CA THR A 62 -25.29 -9.61 -1.93
C THR A 62 -24.32 -9.02 -2.97
N ALA A 63 -24.18 -7.68 -3.01
CA ALA A 63 -23.20 -7.01 -3.87
C ALA A 63 -21.77 -7.30 -3.40
N ALA A 64 -20.80 -7.39 -4.30
CA ALA A 64 -19.39 -7.52 -3.97
C ALA A 64 -18.71 -6.17 -3.79
N ASN A 65 -17.75 -6.09 -2.87
CA ASN A 65 -16.98 -4.87 -2.60
C ASN A 65 -15.51 -5.09 -2.98
N ILE A 66 -14.96 -4.16 -3.78
CA ILE A 66 -13.55 -4.15 -4.19
C ILE A 66 -12.88 -2.89 -3.65
N LEU A 67 -11.74 -3.05 -2.96
CA LEU A 67 -10.94 -1.93 -2.45
C LEU A 67 -9.64 -1.80 -3.24
N PHE A 68 -9.38 -0.64 -3.80
CA PHE A 68 -8.09 -0.29 -4.39
C PHE A 68 -7.20 0.39 -3.36
N VAL A 69 -5.97 -0.09 -3.18
CA VAL A 69 -5.05 0.42 -2.14
C VAL A 69 -3.72 0.82 -2.76
N SER A 70 -3.31 2.07 -2.52
CA SER A 70 -1.96 2.58 -2.81
C SER A 70 -1.35 3.16 -1.54
N GLU A 71 -0.18 3.78 -1.61
CA GLU A 71 0.46 4.35 -0.41
C GLU A 71 -0.33 5.55 0.16
N SER A 72 -0.60 6.58 -0.66
CA SER A 72 -1.13 7.89 -0.22
C SER A 72 -2.57 8.20 -0.64
N ASN A 73 -3.23 7.29 -1.38
CA ASN A 73 -4.57 7.46 -1.93
C ASN A 73 -4.84 8.66 -2.87
N VAL A 74 -3.84 9.44 -3.28
CA VAL A 74 -4.08 10.61 -4.16
C VAL A 74 -3.83 10.36 -5.65
N CYS A 75 -3.33 9.19 -6.02
CA CYS A 75 -2.92 8.89 -7.40
C CYS A 75 -3.41 7.53 -7.93
N ARG A 76 -2.66 6.46 -7.73
CA ARG A 76 -2.91 5.16 -8.38
C ARG A 76 -4.25 4.53 -7.99
N SER A 77 -4.57 4.49 -6.70
CA SER A 77 -5.80 3.85 -6.20
C SER A 77 -7.07 4.60 -6.57
N VAL A 78 -7.07 5.94 -6.54
CA VAL A 78 -8.22 6.75 -7.00
C VAL A 78 -8.43 6.64 -8.51
N LEU A 79 -7.35 6.56 -9.30
CA LEU A 79 -7.42 6.26 -10.73
C LEU A 79 -8.01 4.88 -10.99
N ALA A 80 -7.56 3.85 -10.26
CA ALA A 80 -8.07 2.49 -10.41
C ALA A 80 -9.55 2.38 -10.05
N GLN A 81 -10.00 3.04 -8.97
CA GLN A 81 -11.41 3.13 -8.62
C GLN A 81 -12.22 3.78 -9.75
N ALA A 82 -11.78 4.92 -10.25
CA ALA A 82 -12.47 5.66 -11.31
C ALA A 82 -12.59 4.84 -12.61
N ILE A 83 -11.49 4.25 -13.06
CA ILE A 83 -11.45 3.44 -14.27
C ILE A 83 -12.31 2.18 -14.10
N MET A 84 -12.20 1.49 -12.96
CA MET A 84 -13.00 0.29 -12.70
C MET A 84 -14.48 0.62 -12.65
N GLN A 85 -14.88 1.72 -12.02
CA GLN A 85 -16.28 2.14 -11.97
C GLN A 85 -16.85 2.37 -13.37
N GLN A 86 -16.13 3.09 -14.24
CA GLN A 86 -16.55 3.29 -15.63
C GLN A 86 -16.70 1.97 -16.39
N LEU A 87 -15.75 1.05 -16.22
CA LEU A 87 -15.80 -0.28 -16.83
C LEU A 87 -16.97 -1.13 -16.32
N LEU A 88 -17.30 -1.04 -15.02
CA LEU A 88 -18.45 -1.71 -14.42
C LEU A 88 -19.78 -1.12 -14.91
N ASP A 89 -19.86 0.20 -15.07
CA ASP A 89 -21.04 0.88 -15.62
C ASP A 89 -21.30 0.42 -17.06
N GLU A 90 -20.25 0.41 -17.89
CA GLU A 90 -20.31 -0.03 -19.30
C GLU A 90 -20.67 -1.51 -19.44
N ALA A 91 -20.17 -2.36 -18.52
CA ALA A 91 -20.48 -3.78 -18.49
C ALA A 91 -21.82 -4.12 -17.82
N GLY A 92 -22.51 -3.13 -17.25
CA GLY A 92 -23.77 -3.33 -16.52
C GLY A 92 -23.61 -4.06 -15.18
N LEU A 93 -22.42 -4.05 -14.57
CA LEU A 93 -22.11 -4.71 -13.29
C LEU A 93 -22.12 -3.78 -12.07
N ALA A 94 -22.29 -2.48 -12.28
CA ALA A 94 -22.27 -1.48 -11.19
C ALA A 94 -23.38 -1.69 -10.13
N HIS A 95 -24.42 -2.46 -10.43
CA HIS A 95 -25.49 -2.79 -9.47
C HIS A 95 -25.08 -3.89 -8.46
N CYS A 96 -24.05 -4.68 -8.77
CA CYS A 96 -23.63 -5.81 -7.96
C CYS A 96 -22.14 -5.76 -7.57
N VAL A 97 -21.39 -4.75 -8.02
CA VAL A 97 -19.99 -4.51 -7.64
C VAL A 97 -19.84 -3.06 -7.21
N HIS A 98 -19.37 -2.84 -5.99
CA HIS A 98 -19.02 -1.53 -5.44
C HIS A 98 -17.50 -1.39 -5.33
N CYS A 99 -16.99 -0.21 -5.65
CA CYS A 99 -15.55 0.08 -5.64
C CYS A 99 -15.23 1.27 -4.74
N GLU A 100 -14.21 1.12 -3.91
CA GLU A 100 -13.61 2.20 -3.14
C GLU A 100 -12.09 2.22 -3.30
N SER A 101 -11.46 3.34 -2.92
CA SER A 101 -10.02 3.43 -2.79
C SER A 101 -9.59 4.01 -1.45
N LYS A 102 -8.44 3.54 -0.95
CA LYS A 102 -7.81 3.98 0.30
C LYS A 102 -6.28 3.92 0.21
N GLY A 103 -5.60 4.51 1.19
CA GLY A 103 -4.15 4.57 1.33
C GLY A 103 -3.67 3.70 2.49
N THR A 104 -2.44 3.19 2.44
CA THR A 104 -1.84 2.55 3.62
C THR A 104 -1.35 3.57 4.64
N ARG A 105 -1.03 4.79 4.19
CA ARG A 105 -0.53 5.88 5.01
C ARG A 105 -1.51 7.04 5.07
N ASP A 106 -1.32 7.91 6.05
CA ASP A 106 -2.18 9.06 6.38
C ASP A 106 -1.62 10.40 5.87
N TYR A 107 -0.54 10.38 5.08
CA TYR A 107 0.16 11.57 4.58
C TYR A 107 -0.74 12.62 3.92
N ASN A 108 -1.80 12.15 3.25
CA ASN A 108 -2.70 12.96 2.45
C ASN A 108 -4.15 12.85 2.92
N LEU A 109 -4.38 12.52 4.20
CA LEU A 109 -5.74 12.35 4.72
C LEU A 109 -6.59 13.62 4.49
N GLY A 110 -7.68 13.47 3.74
CA GLY A 110 -8.56 14.59 3.39
C GLY A 110 -8.21 15.32 2.10
N ASP A 111 -7.04 15.07 1.50
CA ASP A 111 -6.62 15.73 0.27
C ASP A 111 -7.40 15.21 -0.95
N GLY A 112 -7.52 16.07 -1.96
CA GLY A 112 -8.03 15.66 -3.28
C GLY A 112 -7.00 14.84 -4.06
N PRO A 113 -7.36 14.35 -5.26
CA PRO A 113 -6.40 13.69 -6.15
C PRO A 113 -5.28 14.66 -6.55
N GLU A 114 -4.07 14.13 -6.78
CA GLU A 114 -2.91 14.92 -7.17
C GLU A 114 -3.20 15.74 -8.46
N PRO A 115 -2.74 17.00 -8.60
CA PRO A 115 -3.08 17.82 -9.76
C PRO A 115 -2.70 17.21 -11.11
N ALA A 116 -1.57 16.50 -11.20
CA ALA A 116 -1.18 15.79 -12.42
C ALA A 116 -2.16 14.66 -12.77
N VAL A 117 -2.69 13.98 -11.75
CA VAL A 117 -3.71 12.92 -11.88
C VAL A 117 -5.02 13.52 -12.38
N VAL A 118 -5.46 14.65 -11.82
CA VAL A 118 -6.67 15.35 -12.28
C VAL A 118 -6.56 15.72 -13.75
N ARG A 119 -5.44 16.30 -14.18
CA ARG A 119 -5.23 16.66 -15.58
C ARG A 119 -5.25 15.45 -16.50
N VAL A 120 -4.47 14.41 -16.20
CA VAL A 120 -4.42 13.20 -17.04
C VAL A 120 -5.78 12.51 -17.07
N ALA A 121 -6.51 12.47 -15.94
CA ALA A 121 -7.86 11.93 -15.90
C ALA A 121 -8.81 12.69 -16.85
N GLN A 122 -8.76 14.02 -16.85
CA GLN A 122 -9.55 14.84 -17.77
C GLN A 122 -9.19 14.59 -19.24
N GLU A 123 -7.89 14.54 -19.56
CA GLU A 123 -7.39 14.28 -20.92
C GLU A 123 -7.79 12.89 -21.44
N GLN A 124 -7.85 11.89 -20.55
CA GLN A 124 -8.20 10.50 -20.87
C GLN A 124 -9.69 10.18 -20.67
N GLY A 125 -10.53 11.18 -20.37
CA GLY A 125 -11.97 10.98 -20.14
C GLY A 125 -12.33 10.13 -18.92
N ILE A 126 -11.44 10.07 -17.92
CA ILE A 126 -11.63 9.33 -16.67
C ILE A 126 -12.41 10.22 -15.69
N ARG A 127 -13.55 9.73 -15.22
CA ARG A 127 -14.38 10.42 -14.22
C ARG A 127 -13.90 10.05 -12.82
N LEU A 128 -13.11 10.92 -12.20
CA LEU A 128 -12.73 10.77 -10.79
C LEU A 128 -13.96 10.90 -9.87
N PRO A 129 -13.97 10.25 -8.69
CA PRO A 129 -15.13 10.29 -7.80
C PRO A 129 -15.45 11.72 -7.34
N ASP A 130 -16.73 12.09 -7.39
CA ASP A 130 -17.19 13.39 -6.88
C ASP A 130 -16.97 13.49 -5.38
N GLY A 131 -16.45 14.64 -4.92
CA GLY A 131 -16.18 14.87 -3.50
C GLY A 131 -15.09 13.95 -2.93
N PHE A 132 -14.21 13.41 -3.78
CA PHE A 132 -13.10 12.58 -3.34
C PHE A 132 -12.24 13.28 -2.28
N ALA A 133 -11.95 12.55 -1.22
CA ALA A 133 -10.98 12.90 -0.19
C ALA A 133 -10.20 11.64 0.15
N ALA A 134 -8.88 11.74 0.18
CA ALA A 134 -8.01 10.61 0.47
C ALA A 134 -8.27 10.09 1.89
N ARG A 135 -8.36 8.76 2.02
CA ARG A 135 -8.66 8.04 3.27
C ARG A 135 -7.62 6.96 3.52
N GLN A 136 -7.31 6.71 4.79
CA GLN A 136 -6.48 5.58 5.18
C GLN A 136 -7.32 4.30 5.28
N MET A 137 -6.71 3.17 4.91
CA MET A 137 -7.26 1.83 5.14
C MET A 137 -7.38 1.57 6.64
N ASP A 138 -8.57 1.21 7.06
CA ASP A 138 -8.81 0.60 8.36
C ASP A 138 -8.63 -0.91 8.21
N HIS A 139 -7.49 -1.43 8.64
CA HIS A 139 -7.14 -2.84 8.43
C HIS A 139 -8.15 -3.81 9.06
N GLU A 140 -8.83 -3.42 10.14
CA GLU A 140 -9.80 -4.27 10.84
C GLU A 140 -11.13 -4.27 10.10
N ALA A 141 -11.68 -3.09 9.84
CA ALA A 141 -13.00 -2.96 9.22
C ALA A 141 -12.97 -3.29 7.73
N ASP A 142 -11.97 -2.77 7.00
CA ASP A 142 -11.94 -2.89 5.55
C ASP A 142 -11.67 -4.31 5.09
N ILE A 143 -10.80 -5.04 5.79
CA ILE A 143 -10.51 -6.41 5.35
C ILE A 143 -11.72 -7.33 5.49
N VAL A 144 -12.66 -7.00 6.38
CA VAL A 144 -13.93 -7.71 6.50
C VAL A 144 -14.91 -7.22 5.43
N GLN A 145 -15.07 -5.91 5.30
CA GLN A 145 -16.05 -5.26 4.43
C GLN A 145 -15.77 -5.54 2.94
N PHE A 146 -14.52 -5.66 2.54
CA PHE A 146 -14.14 -5.88 1.15
C PHE A 146 -13.94 -7.37 0.85
N ASP A 147 -14.45 -7.80 -0.30
CA ASP A 147 -14.36 -9.18 -0.78
C ASP A 147 -13.09 -9.41 -1.60
N LEU A 148 -12.52 -8.33 -2.16
CA LEU A 148 -11.25 -8.29 -2.88
C LEU A 148 -10.51 -6.98 -2.59
N VAL A 149 -9.25 -7.05 -2.18
CA VAL A 149 -8.39 -5.89 -1.92
C VAL A 149 -7.26 -5.88 -2.94
N LEU A 150 -7.24 -4.87 -3.81
CA LEU A 150 -6.32 -4.71 -4.92
C LEU A 150 -5.26 -3.67 -4.60
N VAL A 151 -4.05 -4.14 -4.28
CA VAL A 151 -2.88 -3.28 -3.98
C VAL A 151 -2.10 -2.98 -5.27
N MET A 152 -1.46 -1.82 -5.35
CA MET A 152 -0.77 -1.38 -6.58
C MET A 152 0.58 -2.06 -6.81
N ASP A 153 1.31 -2.38 -5.75
CA ASP A 153 2.67 -2.90 -5.81
C ASP A 153 2.96 -3.82 -4.61
N LYS A 154 4.12 -4.47 -4.63
CA LYS A 154 4.59 -5.35 -3.55
C LYS A 154 4.78 -4.64 -2.20
N TYR A 155 5.10 -3.35 -2.20
CA TYR A 155 5.38 -2.60 -0.95
C TYR A 155 4.09 -2.32 -0.21
N THR A 156 3.08 -1.83 -0.93
CA THR A 156 1.72 -1.65 -0.45
C THR A 156 1.13 -2.99 -0.02
N ALA A 157 1.40 -4.06 -0.78
CA ALA A 157 1.01 -5.41 -0.39
C ALA A 157 1.62 -5.83 0.95
N ALA A 158 2.94 -5.65 1.11
CA ALA A 158 3.64 -5.97 2.34
C ALA A 158 3.10 -5.16 3.53
N ASP A 159 2.82 -3.87 3.35
CA ASP A 159 2.23 -3.01 4.39
C ASP A 159 0.87 -3.52 4.84
N VAL A 160 -0.03 -3.84 3.90
CA VAL A 160 -1.37 -4.40 4.22
C VAL A 160 -1.24 -5.77 4.88
N LEU A 161 -0.47 -6.68 4.31
CA LEU A 161 -0.36 -8.06 4.79
C LEU A 161 0.30 -8.17 6.17
N ARG A 162 1.23 -7.26 6.50
CA ARG A 162 1.83 -7.15 7.83
C ARG A 162 0.78 -6.89 8.92
N GLU A 163 -0.29 -6.17 8.59
CA GLU A 163 -1.40 -5.90 9.50
C GLU A 163 -2.45 -7.00 9.47
N VAL A 164 -2.77 -7.51 8.28
CA VAL A 164 -3.91 -8.42 8.06
C VAL A 164 -3.61 -9.89 8.36
N SER A 165 -2.39 -10.37 8.08
CA SER A 165 -2.05 -11.80 8.20
C SER A 165 -2.19 -12.37 9.62
N VAL A 166 -2.15 -11.51 10.64
CA VAL A 166 -2.39 -11.94 12.03
C VAL A 166 -3.82 -12.45 12.21
N TYR A 167 -4.79 -11.91 11.47
CA TYR A 167 -6.18 -12.33 11.57
C TYR A 167 -6.38 -13.76 11.09
N ASP A 168 -5.59 -14.23 10.11
CA ASP A 168 -5.63 -15.63 9.66
C ASP A 168 -5.11 -16.60 10.74
N THR A 169 -4.21 -16.14 11.62
CA THR A 169 -3.73 -16.97 12.73
C THR A 169 -4.80 -17.16 13.81
N ILE A 170 -5.69 -16.17 13.96
CA ILE A 170 -6.78 -16.14 14.94
C ILE A 170 -8.02 -16.87 14.39
N ASN A 171 -8.38 -16.58 13.14
CA ASN A 171 -9.49 -17.21 12.42
C ASN A 171 -8.98 -17.81 11.10
N LYS A 172 -8.54 -19.07 11.15
CA LYS A 172 -8.03 -19.81 9.98
C LYS A 172 -9.04 -19.98 8.85
N GLY A 173 -10.34 -19.83 9.13
CA GLY A 173 -11.40 -19.91 8.12
C GLY A 173 -11.71 -18.57 7.45
N GLY A 174 -11.19 -17.45 7.99
CA GLY A 174 -11.47 -16.10 7.51
C GLY A 174 -10.78 -15.75 6.19
N ASN A 175 -9.62 -16.37 5.91
CA ASN A 175 -8.85 -16.21 4.67
C ASN A 175 -8.62 -14.73 4.29
N TYR A 176 -8.34 -13.87 5.27
CA TYR A 176 -8.24 -12.43 5.07
C TYR A 176 -7.06 -12.06 4.16
N SER A 177 -5.89 -12.68 4.35
CA SER A 177 -4.74 -12.42 3.47
C SER A 177 -4.98 -12.84 2.03
N LEU A 178 -5.79 -13.88 1.77
CA LEU A 178 -6.10 -14.34 0.41
C LEU A 178 -6.91 -13.32 -0.39
N LYS A 179 -7.63 -12.41 0.29
CA LYS A 179 -8.34 -11.30 -0.35
C LYS A 179 -7.39 -10.26 -0.93
N VAL A 180 -6.14 -10.19 -0.47
CA VAL A 180 -5.17 -9.17 -0.90
C VAL A 180 -4.44 -9.67 -2.14
N ARG A 181 -4.68 -9.01 -3.29
CA ARG A 181 -4.07 -9.33 -4.59
C ARG A 181 -3.41 -8.08 -5.18
N ARG A 182 -2.32 -8.24 -5.94
CA ARG A 182 -1.80 -7.11 -6.72
C ARG A 182 -2.69 -6.86 -7.93
N LEU A 183 -3.00 -5.59 -8.22
CA LEU A 183 -3.80 -5.22 -9.39
C LEU A 183 -3.15 -5.73 -10.69
N GLY A 184 -1.81 -5.68 -10.79
CA GLY A 184 -1.07 -6.18 -11.94
C GLY A 184 -1.20 -7.69 -12.20
N GLU A 185 -1.70 -8.50 -11.25
CA GLU A 185 -2.04 -9.91 -11.52
C GLU A 185 -3.11 -10.06 -12.60
N PHE A 186 -3.98 -9.07 -12.72
CA PHE A 186 -5.04 -9.04 -13.74
C PHE A 186 -4.57 -8.43 -15.06
N HIS A 187 -3.39 -7.81 -15.10
CA HIS A 187 -2.87 -7.18 -16.30
C HIS A 187 -2.39 -8.23 -17.31
N PRO A 188 -2.96 -8.29 -18.54
CA PRO A 188 -2.68 -9.36 -19.51
C PRO A 188 -1.20 -9.43 -19.91
N GLY A 189 -0.50 -8.30 -19.99
CA GLY A 189 0.93 -8.23 -20.28
C GLY A 189 1.88 -8.53 -19.11
N LEU A 190 1.38 -8.63 -17.87
CA LEU A 190 2.19 -8.86 -16.67
C LEU A 190 2.01 -10.28 -16.10
N GLN A 191 1.06 -11.05 -16.65
CA GLN A 191 0.82 -12.44 -16.25
C GLN A 191 2.01 -13.33 -16.61
N GLY A 192 2.44 -14.14 -15.64
CA GLY A 192 3.55 -15.07 -15.84
C GLY A 192 4.94 -14.42 -15.88
N SER A 193 5.05 -13.14 -15.51
CA SER A 193 6.37 -12.54 -15.28
C SER A 193 7.13 -13.33 -14.21
N THR A 194 8.41 -13.63 -14.50
CA THR A 194 9.35 -14.21 -13.53
C THR A 194 10.02 -13.14 -12.68
N ASP A 195 9.86 -11.87 -13.04
CA ASP A 195 10.30 -10.73 -12.24
C ASP A 195 9.38 -10.61 -11.01
N PRO A 196 9.91 -10.64 -9.77
CA PRO A 196 9.14 -10.39 -8.56
C PRO A 196 8.32 -9.09 -8.61
N ASP A 197 8.82 -8.10 -9.35
CA ASP A 197 8.26 -6.75 -9.48
C ASP A 197 7.40 -6.63 -10.74
N GLY A 198 7.36 -7.67 -11.57
CA GLY A 198 6.69 -7.63 -12.87
C GLY A 198 5.18 -7.52 -12.82
N GLN A 199 4.56 -7.46 -11.64
CA GLN A 199 3.12 -7.19 -11.45
C GLN A 199 2.89 -5.86 -10.70
N ASP A 200 3.93 -5.08 -10.44
CA ASP A 200 3.80 -3.80 -9.76
C ASP A 200 3.39 -2.71 -10.76
N ILE A 201 2.44 -1.89 -10.35
CA ILE A 201 2.07 -0.65 -11.04
C ILE A 201 2.91 0.47 -10.42
N ASN A 202 3.87 0.95 -11.21
CA ASN A 202 4.83 1.97 -10.79
C ASN A 202 4.14 3.21 -10.23
N ASP A 203 4.65 3.74 -9.11
CA ASP A 203 4.19 5.02 -8.58
C ASP A 203 4.70 6.18 -9.43
N PRO A 204 3.83 6.94 -10.12
CA PRO A 204 4.27 8.05 -10.95
C PRO A 204 4.74 9.28 -10.14
N LEU A 205 4.45 9.33 -8.83
CA LEU A 205 4.84 10.45 -7.96
C LEU A 205 6.21 10.23 -7.32
N TYR A 206 6.73 9.00 -7.30
CA TYR A 206 8.01 8.73 -6.66
C TYR A 206 9.19 9.24 -7.50
N GLY A 207 9.99 10.14 -6.92
CA GLY A 207 11.20 10.68 -7.57
C GLY A 207 10.92 11.75 -8.64
N ASN A 208 9.68 12.18 -8.81
CA ASN A 208 9.31 13.21 -9.78
C ASN A 208 9.21 14.60 -9.12
N VAL A 209 9.75 15.63 -9.78
CA VAL A 209 9.67 17.03 -9.31
C VAL A 209 8.55 17.82 -9.98
N GLY A 210 7.71 17.14 -10.76
CA GLY A 210 6.56 17.70 -11.46
C GLY A 210 6.83 18.00 -12.94
N GLY A 211 5.82 18.55 -13.62
CA GLY A 211 5.94 19.01 -15.00
C GLY A 211 5.58 17.93 -16.04
N GLU A 212 6.30 17.90 -17.17
CA GLU A 212 6.00 16.99 -18.29
C GLU A 212 6.33 15.54 -17.98
N GLU A 213 7.45 15.28 -17.29
CA GLU A 213 7.85 13.93 -16.91
C GLU A 213 6.83 13.28 -15.99
N GLU A 214 6.25 14.04 -15.05
CA GLU A 214 5.17 13.59 -14.18
C GLU A 214 3.91 13.22 -14.96
N GLN A 215 3.51 14.04 -15.93
CA GLN A 215 2.37 13.72 -16.80
C GLN A 215 2.58 12.43 -17.57
N ILE A 216 3.78 12.25 -18.11
CA ILE A 216 4.13 11.04 -18.86
C ILE A 216 4.09 9.83 -17.92
N ALA A 217 4.62 9.95 -16.71
CA ALA A 217 4.60 8.89 -15.71
C ALA A 217 3.16 8.53 -15.29
N VAL A 218 2.32 9.53 -14.97
CA VAL A 218 0.90 9.34 -14.63
C VAL A 218 0.15 8.72 -15.81
N THR A 219 0.41 9.16 -17.03
CA THR A 219 -0.21 8.60 -18.24
C THR A 219 0.15 7.12 -18.41
N ARG A 220 1.42 6.75 -18.20
CA ARG A 220 1.84 5.33 -18.22
C ARG A 220 1.13 4.53 -17.14
N ALA A 221 1.08 5.04 -15.91
CA ALA A 221 0.35 4.39 -14.83
C ALA A 221 -1.14 4.20 -15.17
N VAL A 222 -1.78 5.19 -15.81
CA VAL A 222 -3.18 5.07 -16.29
C VAL A 222 -3.34 3.94 -17.29
N LEU A 223 -2.40 3.74 -18.22
CA LEU A 223 -2.45 2.65 -19.19
C LEU A 223 -2.34 1.29 -18.51
N ASP A 224 -1.40 1.13 -17.58
CA ASP A 224 -1.21 -0.11 -16.82
C ASP A 224 -2.44 -0.40 -15.93
N ILE A 225 -2.94 0.61 -15.21
CA ILE A 225 -4.15 0.50 -14.38
C ILE A 225 -5.34 0.10 -15.25
N ARG A 226 -5.54 0.72 -16.41
CA ARG A 226 -6.65 0.40 -17.31
C ARG A 226 -6.59 -1.03 -17.80
N ALA A 227 -5.44 -1.47 -18.30
CA ALA A 227 -5.26 -2.85 -18.77
C ALA A 227 -5.47 -3.88 -17.65
N ALA A 228 -5.05 -3.57 -16.42
CA ALA A 228 -5.29 -4.38 -15.25
C ALA A 228 -6.78 -4.41 -14.84
N CYS A 229 -7.46 -3.26 -14.81
CA CYS A 229 -8.89 -3.16 -14.51
C CYS A 229 -9.74 -3.90 -15.57
N GLU A 230 -9.40 -3.82 -16.85
CA GLU A 230 -10.06 -4.60 -17.91
C GLU A 230 -9.88 -6.11 -17.70
N GLY A 231 -8.70 -6.54 -17.25
CA GLY A 231 -8.45 -7.93 -16.86
C GLY A 231 -9.27 -8.35 -15.63
N CYS A 232 -9.37 -7.47 -14.64
CA CYS A 232 -10.18 -7.68 -13.45
C CYS A 232 -11.67 -7.80 -13.83
N LEU A 233 -12.17 -6.93 -14.71
CA LEU A 233 -13.53 -7.00 -15.24
C LEU A 233 -13.81 -8.34 -15.92
N ARG A 234 -12.89 -8.82 -16.77
CA ARG A 234 -13.02 -10.15 -17.42
C ARG A 234 -13.10 -11.28 -16.38
N PHE A 235 -12.32 -11.19 -15.32
CA PHE A 235 -12.39 -12.13 -14.20
C PHE A 235 -13.76 -12.07 -13.51
N LEU A 236 -14.27 -10.89 -13.18
CA LEU A 236 -15.61 -10.72 -12.58
C LEU A 236 -16.72 -11.27 -13.48
N GLN A 237 -16.67 -11.00 -14.79
CA GLN A 237 -17.63 -11.55 -15.76
C GLN A 237 -17.55 -13.08 -15.88
N GLN A 238 -16.37 -13.66 -15.71
CA GLN A 238 -16.21 -15.12 -15.65
C GLN A 238 -16.82 -15.70 -14.37
N VAL A 239 -16.62 -15.04 -13.23
CA VAL A 239 -17.25 -15.41 -11.96
C VAL A 239 -18.77 -15.31 -12.07
N GLN A 240 -19.30 -14.22 -12.62
CA GLN A 240 -20.74 -14.03 -12.80
C GLN A 240 -21.37 -15.10 -13.70
N ARG A 241 -20.70 -15.48 -14.80
CA ARG A 241 -21.18 -16.57 -15.67
C ARG A 241 -21.22 -17.93 -14.97
N ASN A 242 -20.33 -18.14 -14.00
CA ASN A 242 -20.29 -19.37 -13.22
C ASN A 242 -21.27 -19.33 -12.03
N ALA A 243 -21.67 -18.13 -11.59
CA ALA A 243 -22.67 -17.93 -10.55
C ALA A 243 -24.07 -18.22 -11.11
N GLY A 244 -24.74 -19.25 -10.59
CA GLY A 244 -26.06 -19.68 -11.07
C GLY A 244 -27.23 -18.73 -10.75
N SER A 245 -27.01 -17.68 -9.93
CA SER A 245 -28.01 -16.64 -9.59
C SER A 245 -27.32 -15.32 -9.14
N GLU A 246 -28.06 -14.20 -9.10
CA GLU A 246 -27.54 -12.90 -8.63
C GLU A 246 -27.09 -12.94 -7.15
N ASP A 247 -27.85 -13.59 -6.27
CA ASP A 247 -27.49 -13.79 -4.86
C ASP A 247 -26.24 -14.66 -4.66
N SER A 248 -25.78 -15.34 -5.72
CA SER A 248 -24.60 -16.21 -5.73
C SER A 248 -23.32 -15.48 -6.14
N PHE A 249 -23.39 -14.26 -6.70
CA PHE A 249 -22.21 -13.62 -7.29
C PHE A 249 -21.10 -13.35 -6.26
N ARG A 250 -21.43 -12.69 -5.15
CA ARG A 250 -20.44 -12.38 -4.10
C ARG A 250 -19.84 -13.66 -3.49
N ILE A 251 -20.64 -14.70 -3.29
CA ILE A 251 -20.16 -15.99 -2.77
C ILE A 251 -19.19 -16.62 -3.78
N SER A 252 -19.58 -16.67 -5.05
CA SER A 252 -18.75 -17.18 -6.14
C SER A 252 -17.44 -16.39 -6.28
N LEU A 253 -17.47 -15.08 -6.04
CA LEU A 253 -16.27 -14.24 -6.04
C LEU A 253 -15.33 -14.63 -4.89
N LYS A 254 -15.85 -14.78 -3.67
CA LYS A 254 -15.05 -15.21 -2.51
C LYS A 254 -14.40 -16.57 -2.77
N GLU A 255 -15.14 -17.53 -3.32
CA GLU A 255 -14.62 -18.84 -3.69
C GLU A 255 -13.55 -18.75 -4.79
N ALA A 256 -13.79 -17.94 -5.82
CA ALA A 256 -12.84 -17.75 -6.91
C ALA A 256 -11.53 -17.11 -6.41
N VAL A 257 -11.60 -16.07 -5.58
CA VAL A 257 -10.45 -15.40 -4.97
C VAL A 257 -9.66 -16.36 -4.08
N ASN A 258 -10.34 -17.14 -3.22
CA ASN A 258 -9.70 -18.16 -2.38
C ASN A 258 -9.04 -19.29 -3.20
N GLY A 259 -9.57 -19.58 -4.39
CA GLY A 259 -9.04 -20.59 -5.31
C GLY A 259 -7.91 -20.11 -6.22
N MET A 260 -7.62 -18.80 -6.26
CA MET A 260 -6.49 -18.29 -7.03
C MET A 260 -5.17 -18.82 -6.46
N LYS A 261 -4.19 -19.10 -7.33
CA LYS A 261 -2.87 -19.61 -6.91
C LYS A 261 -2.28 -18.73 -5.79
N THR A 262 -1.55 -19.40 -4.91
CA THR A 262 -0.83 -18.81 -3.77
C THR A 262 -0.09 -17.55 -4.19
N LEU A 263 -0.09 -16.56 -3.29
CA LEU A 263 0.62 -15.30 -3.44
C LEU A 263 2.13 -15.61 -3.45
N GLU A 264 2.68 -16.06 -4.57
CA GLU A 264 4.11 -16.45 -4.66
C GLU A 264 5.00 -15.27 -4.25
N TRP A 265 4.57 -14.04 -4.53
CA TRP A 265 5.20 -12.81 -4.08
C TRP A 265 5.08 -12.51 -2.57
N LEU A 266 4.16 -13.17 -1.84
CA LEU A 266 4.01 -13.04 -0.38
C LEU A 266 5.13 -13.76 0.37
N VAL A 267 5.68 -14.81 -0.23
CA VAL A 267 6.75 -15.58 0.37
C VAL A 267 8.07 -14.92 -0.05
N PRO A 268 8.90 -14.43 0.89
CA PRO A 268 10.23 -13.94 0.57
C PRO A 268 10.96 -14.97 -0.30
N PRO A 269 11.75 -14.58 -1.32
CA PRO A 269 12.45 -15.52 -2.18
C PRO A 269 13.27 -16.57 -1.42
N MET A 270 13.77 -16.21 -0.23
CA MET A 270 14.50 -17.09 0.68
C MET A 270 13.66 -18.21 1.32
N LEU A 271 12.34 -18.08 1.35
CA LEU A 271 11.38 -19.03 1.93
C LEU A 271 10.59 -19.80 0.86
N GLN A 272 10.72 -19.44 -0.42
CA GLN A 272 10.06 -20.13 -1.54
C GLN A 272 10.68 -21.50 -1.86
N GLN A 273 11.90 -21.79 -1.37
CA GLN A 273 12.55 -23.10 -1.52
C GLN A 273 12.47 -23.90 -0.23
N ARG A 274 11.40 -24.68 -0.06
CA ARG A 274 11.34 -25.83 0.85
C ARG A 274 10.52 -26.96 0.23
#